data_AF-A0A3D5NVJ7-F1
#
_entry.id   AF-A0A3D5NVJ7-F1
#
_cell.length_a   1.000
_cell.length_b   1.000
_cell.length_c   1.000
_cell.angle_alpha   90.00
_cell.angle_beta   90.00
_cell.angle_gamma   90.00
#
_symmetry.space_group_name_H-M   'P 1'
#
loop_
_entity.id
_entity.type
_entity.pdbx_description
1 polymer ?
#
loop_
_entity_poly.entity_id
_entity_poly.type
_entity_poly.pdbx_seq_one_letter_code
_entity_poly.pdbx_strand_id
1 'polypeptide(L)'
;MTWKGIDEVDALLKEDGIEYIDWNAMNGDSEPTVRRPKDPEALANFVLESLVFSKVKDVVVVLMHDAENKTMTTESLPMIIDQLKEEGYKFGILK
;
A
#
# COMPACT_ATOMS: atom_id res chain seq x y z
N MET A 1 -8.59 -13.86 -3.60
CA MET A 1 -9.19 -12.77 -2.80
C MET A 1 -10.12 -13.38 -1.76
N THR A 2 -10.12 -12.85 -0.54
CA THR A 2 -10.84 -13.40 0.63
C THR A 2 -12.26 -12.86 0.79
N TRP A 3 -12.64 -11.84 0.02
CA TRP A 3 -13.99 -11.30 -0.01
C TRP A 3 -14.95 -12.31 -0.63
N LYS A 4 -16.02 -12.66 0.09
CA LYS A 4 -17.06 -13.59 -0.36
C LYS A 4 -18.41 -12.94 -0.14
N GLY A 5 -19.31 -13.09 -1.12
CA GLY A 5 -20.69 -12.59 -1.01
C GLY A 5 -20.81 -11.07 -1.11
N ILE A 6 -19.91 -10.41 -1.84
CA ILE A 6 -19.96 -8.96 -2.10
C ILE A 6 -20.35 -8.61 -3.54
N ASP A 7 -20.70 -9.61 -4.36
CA ASP A 7 -21.02 -9.40 -5.79
C ASP A 7 -22.16 -8.39 -5.99
N GLU A 8 -23.16 -8.38 -5.11
CA GLU A 8 -24.25 -7.39 -5.12
C GLU A 8 -23.76 -5.99 -4.76
N VAL A 9 -22.79 -5.87 -3.85
CA VAL A 9 -22.19 -4.59 -3.47
C VAL A 9 -21.35 -4.03 -4.62
N ASP A 10 -20.54 -4.88 -5.26
CA ASP A 10 -19.74 -4.49 -6.42
C ASP A 10 -20.63 -3.99 -7.56
N ALA A 11 -21.76 -4.66 -7.81
CA ALA A 11 -22.73 -4.23 -8.81
C ALA A 11 -23.33 -2.84 -8.48
N LEU A 12 -23.73 -2.63 -7.23
CA LEU A 12 -24.29 -1.34 -6.78
C LEU A 12 -23.28 -0.20 -6.85
N LEU A 13 -22.03 -0.42 -6.41
CA LEU A 13 -20.98 0.59 -6.51
C LEU A 13 -20.68 0.96 -7.97
N LYS A 14 -20.71 -0.02 -8.86
CA LYS A 14 -20.46 0.19 -10.28
C LYS A 14 -21.55 1.01 -10.97
N GLU A 15 -22.81 0.91 -10.53
CA GLU A 15 -23.91 1.75 -11.03
C GLU A 15 -23.65 3.25 -10.77
N ASP A 16 -22.94 3.57 -9.68
CA ASP A 16 -22.52 4.92 -9.32
C ASP A 16 -21.13 5.31 -9.87
N GLY A 17 -20.51 4.45 -10.68
CA GLY A 17 -19.17 4.68 -11.23
C GLY A 17 -18.04 4.55 -10.20
N ILE A 18 -18.28 3.81 -9.11
CA ILE A 18 -17.32 3.56 -8.04
C ILE A 18 -16.67 2.19 -8.27
N GLU A 19 -15.34 2.16 -8.31
CA GLU A 19 -14.55 0.93 -8.44
C GLU A 19 -13.78 0.69 -7.14
N TYR A 20 -13.66 -0.58 -6.72
CA TYR A 20 -12.88 -0.93 -5.54
C TYR A 20 -11.39 -1.01 -5.87
N ILE A 21 -10.54 -0.77 -4.86
CA ILE A 21 -9.11 -0.97 -4.99
C ILE A 21 -8.52 -1.59 -3.72
N ASP A 22 -7.72 -2.62 -3.92
CA ASP A 22 -6.80 -3.19 -2.93
C ASP A 22 -5.35 -2.78 -3.26
N TRP A 23 -4.41 -3.19 -2.42
CA TRP A 23 -2.98 -2.93 -2.60
C TRP A 23 -2.21 -4.21 -2.94
N ASN A 24 -1.02 -4.05 -3.53
CA ASN A 24 -0.09 -5.15 -3.81
C ASN A 24 1.30 -4.95 -3.18
N ALA A 25 1.47 -3.86 -2.43
CA ALA A 25 2.61 -3.58 -1.58
C ALA A 25 2.13 -2.82 -0.33
N MET A 26 2.95 -2.74 0.72
CA MET A 26 2.63 -2.01 1.95
C MET A 26 3.90 -1.65 2.72
N ASN A 27 3.86 -0.61 3.56
CA ASN A 27 4.99 -0.25 4.45
C ASN A 27 4.96 -0.99 5.80
N GLY A 28 3.94 -1.83 6.03
CA GLY A 28 3.80 -2.63 7.24
C GLY A 28 3.27 -1.89 8.47
N ASP A 29 2.86 -0.62 8.37
CA ASP A 29 2.49 0.21 9.53
C ASP A 29 1.30 -0.35 10.36
N SER A 30 0.46 -1.18 9.76
CA SER A 30 -0.71 -1.82 10.37
C SER A 30 -0.56 -3.33 10.58
N GLU A 31 0.65 -3.85 10.40
CA GLU A 31 0.96 -5.24 10.68
C GLU A 31 0.74 -5.60 12.17
N PRO A 32 0.52 -6.89 12.49
CA PRO A 32 0.54 -7.39 13.86
C PRO A 32 1.81 -6.96 14.60
N THR A 33 1.70 -6.61 15.89
CA THR A 33 2.80 -6.03 16.69
C THR A 33 4.11 -6.83 16.62
N VAL A 34 4.03 -8.16 16.48
CA VAL A 34 5.19 -9.06 16.40
C VAL A 34 6.03 -8.87 15.12
N ARG A 35 5.43 -8.39 14.04
CA ARG A 35 6.06 -8.22 12.71
C ARG A 35 5.96 -6.79 12.17
N ARG A 36 5.36 -5.87 12.92
CA ARG A 36 5.29 -4.45 12.57
C ARG A 36 6.68 -3.81 12.63
N PRO A 37 7.14 -3.14 11.57
CA PRO A 37 8.33 -2.30 11.58
C PRO A 37 8.36 -1.31 12.75
N LYS A 38 9.56 -1.02 13.28
CA LYS A 38 9.75 -0.33 14.57
C LYS A 38 10.38 1.07 14.46
N ASP A 39 10.84 1.44 13.27
CA ASP A 39 11.40 2.76 12.96
C ASP A 39 11.10 3.12 11.49
N PRO A 40 11.22 4.41 11.10
CA PRO A 40 10.91 4.85 9.73
C PRO A 40 11.71 4.14 8.63
N GLU A 41 12.96 3.77 8.89
CA GLU A 41 13.80 3.06 7.91
C GLU A 41 13.26 1.65 7.66
N ALA A 42 12.86 0.94 8.73
CA ALA A 42 12.23 -0.36 8.64
C ALA A 42 10.89 -0.30 7.87
N LEU A 43 10.10 0.79 8.02
CA LEU A 43 8.87 0.97 7.23
C LEU A 43 9.18 1.13 5.75
N ALA A 44 10.22 1.91 5.42
CA ALA A 44 10.62 2.11 4.03
C ALA A 44 11.08 0.80 3.39
N ASN A 45 11.96 0.07 4.07
CA ASN A 45 12.46 -1.23 3.60
C ASN A 45 11.33 -2.26 3.45
N PHE A 46 10.32 -2.22 4.32
CA PHE A 46 9.17 -3.13 4.24
C PHE A 46 8.37 -2.98 2.94
N VAL A 47 8.36 -1.79 2.30
CA VAL A 47 7.73 -1.60 0.99
C VAL A 47 8.37 -2.53 -0.04
N LEU A 48 9.70 -2.54 -0.13
CA LEU A 48 10.45 -3.40 -1.05
C LEU A 48 10.32 -4.88 -0.68
N GLU A 49 10.33 -5.22 0.61
CA GLU A 49 10.10 -6.60 1.08
C GLU A 49 8.71 -7.11 0.67
N SER A 50 7.67 -6.29 0.84
CA SER A 50 6.30 -6.64 0.47
C SER A 50 6.13 -6.82 -1.04
N LEU A 51 6.82 -5.99 -1.84
CA LEU A 51 6.83 -6.02 -3.30
C LEU A 51 7.33 -7.34 -3.87
N VAL A 52 8.23 -8.05 -3.17
CA VAL A 52 8.76 -9.35 -3.61
C VAL A 52 7.63 -10.37 -3.79
N PHE A 53 6.57 -10.28 -2.99
CA PHE A 53 5.42 -11.19 -3.04
C PHE A 53 4.38 -10.82 -4.12
N SER A 54 4.47 -9.62 -4.70
CA SER A 54 3.57 -9.23 -5.78
C SER A 54 3.93 -9.94 -7.09
N LYS A 55 2.91 -10.51 -7.74
CA LYS A 55 3.04 -11.06 -9.10
C LYS A 55 3.11 -9.96 -10.16
N VAL A 56 2.59 -8.78 -9.86
CA VAL A 56 2.57 -7.61 -10.76
C VAL A 56 3.46 -6.54 -10.16
N LYS A 57 4.53 -6.20 -10.87
CA LYS A 57 5.51 -5.21 -10.41
C LYS A 57 5.53 -3.95 -11.26
N ASP A 58 4.98 -3.96 -12.47
CA ASP A 58 4.95 -2.78 -13.34
C ASP A 58 4.00 -1.68 -12.82
N VAL A 59 3.00 -2.06 -12.02
CA VAL A 59 2.05 -1.17 -11.34
C VAL A 59 1.94 -1.58 -9.89
N VAL A 60 2.27 -0.64 -9.00
CA VAL A 60 2.33 -0.87 -7.56
C VAL A 60 1.39 0.10 -6.86
N VAL A 61 0.53 -0.44 -6.01
CA VAL A 61 -0.34 0.28 -5.09
C VAL A 61 0.16 -0.05 -3.68
N VAL A 62 0.79 0.94 -3.03
CA VAL A 62 1.37 0.79 -1.70
C VAL A 62 0.37 1.21 -0.64
N LEU A 63 -0.03 0.30 0.26
CA LEU A 63 -0.83 0.65 1.43
C LEU A 63 0.03 1.33 2.49
N MET A 64 -0.43 2.51 2.91
CA MET A 64 0.08 3.31 4.02
C MET A 64 -1.10 4.01 4.71
N HIS A 65 -0.96 4.38 5.99
CA HIS A 65 -1.96 5.14 6.73
C HIS A 65 -1.40 6.48 7.19
N ASP A 66 -2.14 7.57 6.94
CA ASP A 66 -1.86 8.95 7.36
C ASP A 66 -2.61 9.36 8.64
N ALA A 67 -3.01 8.37 9.45
CA ALA A 67 -3.72 8.59 10.71
C ALA A 67 -2.81 9.19 11.81
N GLU A 68 -3.40 9.86 12.80
CA GLU A 68 -2.67 10.58 13.88
C GLU A 68 -1.63 9.71 14.61
N ASN A 69 -1.88 8.41 14.77
CA ASN A 69 -0.99 7.48 15.45
C ASN A 69 0.05 6.80 14.52
N LYS A 70 0.24 7.33 13.30
CA LYS A 70 1.13 6.78 12.26
C LYS A 70 2.25 7.75 11.88
N THR A 71 2.81 8.47 12.85
CA THR A 71 3.89 9.46 12.59
C THR A 71 5.08 8.87 11.84
N MET A 72 5.47 7.63 12.15
CA MET A 72 6.55 6.90 11.46
C MET A 72 6.26 6.67 9.97
N THR A 73 4.98 6.55 9.57
CA THR A 73 4.60 6.47 8.15
C THR A 73 4.97 7.77 7.44
N THR A 74 4.64 8.91 8.02
CA THR A 74 5.02 10.22 7.46
C THR A 74 6.53 10.43 7.45
N GLU A 75 7.23 10.02 8.51
CA GLU A 75 8.69 10.11 8.62
C GLU A 75 9.41 9.22 7.58
N SER A 76 8.83 8.07 7.22
CA SER A 76 9.39 7.15 6.22
C SER A 76 9.10 7.54 4.77
N LEU A 77 8.10 8.38 4.53
CA LEU A 77 7.62 8.73 3.19
C LEU A 77 8.71 9.26 2.25
N PRO A 78 9.65 10.15 2.66
CA PRO A 78 10.73 10.60 1.77
C PRO A 78 11.61 9.45 1.29
N MET A 79 11.98 8.52 2.19
CA MET A 79 12.80 7.36 1.85
C MET A 79 12.08 6.42 0.89
N ILE A 80 10.79 6.18 1.12
CA ILE A 80 9.94 5.36 0.22
C ILE A 80 9.90 5.98 -1.19
N ILE A 81 9.73 7.30 -1.27
CA ILE A 81 9.68 8.01 -2.55
C ILE A 81 11.00 7.86 -3.30
N ASP A 82 12.12 8.05 -2.62
CA ASP A 82 13.45 7.98 -3.23
C ASP A 82 13.78 6.55 -3.70
N GLN A 83 13.54 5.54 -2.85
CA GLN A 83 13.72 4.13 -3.21
C GLN A 83 12.90 3.73 -4.45
N LEU A 84 11.62 4.10 -4.51
CA LEU A 84 10.78 3.78 -5.66
C LEU A 84 11.22 4.52 -6.94
N LYS A 85 11.73 5.76 -6.83
CA LYS A 85 12.31 6.46 -7.98
C LYS A 85 13.60 5.80 -8.47
N GLU A 86 14.45 5.34 -7.55
CA GLU A 86 15.69 4.62 -7.87
C GLU A 86 15.41 3.30 -8.61
N GLU A 87 14.33 2.61 -8.24
CA GLU A 87 13.81 1.43 -8.94
C GLU A 87 13.12 1.75 -10.28
N GLY A 88 13.03 3.03 -10.66
CA GLY A 88 12.51 3.49 -11.95
C GLY A 88 10.99 3.72 -11.99
N TYR A 89 10.29 3.69 -10.84
CA TYR A 89 8.86 3.98 -10.79
C TYR A 89 8.54 5.45 -11.01
N LYS A 90 7.31 5.70 -11.47
CA LYS A 90 6.68 7.02 -11.55
C LYS A 90 5.43 7.03 -10.69
N PHE A 91 5.17 8.16 -10.05
CA PHE A 91 4.00 8.33 -9.19
C PHE A 91 2.79 8.78 -10.01
N GLY A 92 1.71 8.01 -9.91
CA GLY A 92 0.40 8.32 -10.49
C GLY A 92 -0.65 8.47 -9.40
N ILE A 93 -1.82 8.97 -9.81
CA ILE A 93 -3.02 9.01 -8.97
C ILE A 93 -4.11 8.18 -9.63
N LEU A 94 -4.99 7.63 -8.81
CA LEU A 94 -6.24 7.01 -9.27
C LEU A 94 -7.28 8.12 -9.49
N LYS A 95 -8.14 7.95 -10.47
CA LYS A 95 -9.18 8.92 -10.84
C LYS A 95 -10.53 8.24 -10.93
#